data_AF-A0A2E8FFH0-F1
#
_entry.id   AF-A0A2E8FFH0-F1
#
_cell.length_a   1.000
_cell.length_b   1.000
_cell.length_c   1.000
_cell.angle_alpha   90.00
_cell.angle_beta   90.00
_cell.angle_gamma   90.00
#
_symmetry.space_group_name_H-M   'P 1'
#
loop_
_entity.id
_entity.type
_entity.pdbx_description
1 polymer ?
#
loop_
_entity_poly.entity_id
_entity_poly.type
_entity_poly.pdbx_seq_one_letter_code
_entity_poly.pdbx_strand_id
1 'polypeptide(L)'
;MRRLTTLLLGMFLGGGCVYGAYQYHLVRTGDQFLLIPKGRVSLIDPYVDVREWDLDDWEKHPEVLEAMKSQGHADLLPTDRSGDNGDLQDASRTDPTVETRSADHLPSTPRNSRSDDATSQRQ
;
A
#
# COMPACT_ATOMS: atom_id res chain seq x y z
N MET A 1 -14.87 -9.95 -55.57
CA MET A 1 -14.70 -10.51 -54.20
C MET A 1 -13.75 -9.70 -53.30
N ARG A 2 -12.64 -9.14 -53.80
CA ARG A 2 -11.60 -8.49 -52.97
C ARG A 2 -12.06 -7.35 -52.04
N ARG A 3 -13.12 -6.61 -52.43
CA ARG A 3 -13.70 -5.55 -51.59
C ARG A 3 -14.52 -6.11 -50.42
N LEU A 4 -15.27 -7.18 -50.67
CA LEU A 4 -16.07 -7.85 -49.66
C LEU A 4 -15.18 -8.54 -48.61
N THR A 5 -14.09 -9.18 -49.03
CA THR A 5 -13.14 -9.80 -48.09
C THR A 5 -12.45 -8.77 -47.21
N THR A 6 -12.13 -7.58 -47.75
CA THR A 6 -11.53 -6.49 -46.97
C THR A 6 -12.53 -5.93 -45.94
N LEU A 7 -13.81 -5.80 -46.33
CA LEU A 7 -14.87 -5.36 -45.44
C LEU A 7 -15.13 -6.37 -44.32
N LEU A 8 -15.22 -7.66 -44.65
CA LEU A 8 -15.38 -8.72 -43.66
C LEU A 8 -14.19 -8.78 -42.70
N LEU A 9 -12.96 -8.67 -43.21
CA LEU A 9 -11.77 -8.64 -42.37
C LEU A 9 -11.81 -7.46 -41.39
N GLY A 10 -12.17 -6.26 -41.86
CA GLY A 10 -12.34 -5.10 -41.00
C GLY A 10 -13.45 -5.29 -39.95
N MET A 11 -14.56 -5.94 -40.33
CA MET A 11 -15.67 -6.22 -39.41
C MET A 11 -15.28 -7.24 -38.34
N PHE A 12 -14.59 -8.32 -38.71
CA PHE A 12 -14.08 -9.29 -37.75
C PHE A 12 -13.00 -8.69 -36.84
N LEU A 13 -12.11 -7.87 -37.38
CA LEU A 13 -11.08 -7.20 -36.59
C LEU A 13 -11.70 -6.21 -35.60
N GLY A 14 -12.61 -5.35 -36.06
CA GLY A 14 -13.31 -4.40 -35.20
C GLY A 14 -14.18 -5.08 -34.15
N GLY A 15 -15.00 -6.06 -34.57
CA GLY A 15 -15.83 -6.85 -33.66
C GLY A 15 -15.01 -7.64 -32.65
N GLY A 16 -13.90 -8.23 -33.07
CA GLY A 16 -12.96 -8.94 -32.20
C GLY A 16 -12.31 -8.03 -31.16
N CYS A 17 -11.89 -6.82 -31.55
CA CYS A 17 -11.36 -5.83 -30.62
C CYS A 17 -12.40 -5.39 -29.58
N VAL A 18 -13.64 -5.08 -30.01
CA VAL A 18 -14.71 -4.70 -29.09
C VAL A 18 -15.04 -5.85 -28.15
N TYR A 19 -15.14 -7.07 -28.67
CA TYR A 19 -15.39 -8.26 -27.85
C TYR A 19 -14.26 -8.48 -26.82
N GLY A 20 -13.01 -8.32 -27.23
CA GLY A 20 -11.86 -8.39 -26.34
C GLY A 20 -11.93 -7.36 -25.21
N ALA A 21 -12.14 -6.08 -25.53
CA ALA A 21 -12.28 -5.01 -24.54
C ALA A 21 -13.51 -5.19 -23.62
N TYR A 22 -14.54 -5.88 -24.11
CA TYR A 22 -15.76 -6.16 -23.37
C TYR A 22 -15.61 -7.31 -22.38
N GLN A 23 -14.77 -8.29 -22.70
CA GLN A 23 -14.57 -9.52 -21.92
C GLN A 23 -13.29 -9.54 -21.09
N TYR A 24 -12.32 -8.66 -21.37
CA TYR A 24 -11.04 -8.59 -20.69
C TYR A 24 -10.72 -7.16 -20.24
N HIS A 25 -10.09 -7.04 -19.08
CA HIS A 25 -9.38 -5.84 -18.64
C HIS A 25 -7.92 -5.96 -19.07
N LEU A 26 -7.39 -4.90 -19.68
CA LEU A 26 -5.96 -4.75 -19.91
C LEU A 26 -5.36 -4.02 -18.70
N VAL A 27 -4.74 -4.79 -17.80
CA VAL A 27 -4.10 -4.27 -16.59
C VAL A 27 -2.63 -4.02 -16.88
N ARG A 28 -2.18 -2.77 -16.75
CA ARG A 28 -0.76 -2.43 -16.85
C ARG A 28 -0.14 -2.43 -15.46
N THR A 29 0.80 -3.34 -15.25
CA THR A 29 1.58 -3.45 -14.01
C THR A 29 3.04 -3.20 -14.33
N GLY A 30 3.71 -2.24 -13.68
CA GLY A 30 5.10 -1.85 -13.97
C GLY A 30 5.47 -1.90 -15.46
N ASP A 31 6.24 -2.94 -15.82
CA ASP A 31 6.76 -3.20 -17.17
C ASP A 31 5.93 -4.20 -18.01
N GLN A 32 4.85 -4.77 -17.47
CA GLN A 32 4.04 -5.80 -18.11
C GLN A 32 2.57 -5.41 -18.31
N PHE A 33 1.95 -6.00 -19.34
CA PHE A 33 0.51 -5.91 -19.60
C PHE A 33 -0.12 -7.28 -19.35
N LEU A 34 -1.14 -7.31 -18.50
CA LEU A 34 -1.90 -8.48 -18.15
C LEU A 34 -3.31 -8.35 -18.75
N LEU A 35 -3.73 -9.35 -19.53
CA LEU A 35 -5.13 -9.47 -19.94
C LEU A 35 -5.86 -10.36 -18.95
N ILE A 36 -6.77 -9.77 -18.18
CA ILE A 36 -7.51 -10.48 -17.14
C ILE A 36 -8.98 -10.54 -17.55
N PRO A 37 -9.62 -11.72 -17.61
CA PRO A 37 -11.03 -11.84 -17.94
C PRO A 37 -11.89 -11.14 -16.88
N LYS A 38 -12.91 -10.39 -17.32
CA LYS A 38 -13.84 -9.71 -16.42
C LYS A 38 -14.80 -10.73 -15.81
N GLY A 39 -15.04 -10.64 -14.50
CA GLY A 39 -16.12 -11.42 -13.85
C GLY A 39 -17.52 -10.97 -14.27
N ARG A 40 -17.67 -9.70 -14.69
CA ARG A 40 -18.90 -9.14 -15.24
C ARG A 40 -18.62 -8.49 -16.59
N VAL A 41 -19.41 -8.87 -17.58
CA VAL A 41 -19.27 -8.37 -18.95
C VAL A 41 -19.67 -6.88 -18.99
N SER A 42 -18.71 -5.99 -19.26
CA SER A 42 -18.91 -4.54 -19.27
C SER A 42 -17.84 -3.84 -20.12
N LEU A 43 -18.21 -2.73 -20.75
CA LEU A 43 -17.29 -1.82 -21.45
C LEU A 43 -16.65 -0.79 -20.53
N ILE A 44 -17.02 -0.79 -19.25
CA ILE A 44 -16.43 0.08 -18.23
C ILE A 44 -15.00 -0.43 -17.92
N ASP A 45 -14.05 0.51 -17.87
CA ASP A 45 -12.63 0.31 -17.56
C ASP A 45 -11.97 -0.86 -18.32
N PRO A 46 -11.91 -0.81 -19.67
CA PRO A 46 -11.22 -1.83 -20.47
C PRO A 46 -9.69 -1.77 -20.30
N TYR A 47 -9.16 -0.66 -19.79
CA TYR A 47 -7.75 -0.45 -19.48
C TYR A 47 -7.63 0.09 -18.06
N VAL A 48 -6.78 -0.55 -17.25
CA VAL A 48 -6.54 -0.18 -15.86
C VAL A 48 -5.03 -0.08 -15.65
N ASP A 49 -4.55 1.09 -15.24
CA ASP A 49 -3.14 1.32 -14.95
C ASP A 49 -2.93 1.31 -13.44
N VAL A 50 -2.32 0.25 -12.92
CA VAL A 50 -2.18 0.02 -11.47
C VAL A 50 -0.79 0.39 -10.95
N ARG A 51 0.04 1.03 -11.78
CA ARG A 51 1.45 1.33 -11.47
C ARG A 51 1.64 2.30 -10.30
N GLU A 52 0.71 3.23 -10.17
CA GLU A 52 0.74 4.29 -9.16
C GLU A 52 -0.37 4.11 -8.11
N TRP A 53 -1.06 2.95 -8.11
CA TRP A 53 -2.15 2.69 -7.18
C TRP A 53 -1.64 2.42 -5.77
N ASP A 54 -2.24 3.12 -4.81
CA ASP A 54 -2.12 2.82 -3.39
C ASP A 54 -3.19 1.82 -2.94
N LEU A 55 -3.17 1.41 -1.67
CA LEU A 55 -4.19 0.50 -1.12
C LEU A 55 -5.62 1.05 -1.23
N ASP A 56 -5.81 2.37 -1.13
CA ASP A 56 -7.13 2.98 -1.19
C ASP A 56 -7.70 2.91 -2.62
N ASP A 57 -6.84 2.95 -3.65
CA ASP A 57 -7.23 2.73 -5.04
C ASP A 57 -7.63 1.27 -5.31
N TRP A 58 -6.93 0.30 -4.73
CA TRP A 58 -7.34 -1.11 -4.80
C TRP A 58 -8.69 -1.37 -4.13
N GLU A 59 -8.98 -0.68 -3.02
CA GLU A 59 -10.27 -0.77 -2.34
C GLU A 59 -11.43 -0.18 -3.17
N LYS A 60 -11.15 0.85 -3.99
CA LYS A 60 -12.14 1.43 -4.92
C LYS A 60 -12.43 0.53 -6.13
N HIS A 61 -11.53 -0.42 -6.45
CA HIS A 61 -11.63 -1.31 -7.60
C HIS A 61 -11.60 -2.80 -7.20
N PRO A 62 -12.61 -3.27 -6.41
CA PRO A 62 -12.64 -4.64 -5.90
C PRO A 62 -12.72 -5.69 -7.02
N GLU A 63 -13.35 -5.35 -8.16
CA GLU A 63 -13.43 -6.25 -9.32
C GLU A 63 -12.06 -6.55 -9.95
N VAL A 64 -11.14 -5.58 -9.99
CA VAL A 64 -9.79 -5.76 -10.52
C VAL A 64 -8.96 -6.60 -9.54
N LEU A 65 -9.12 -6.33 -8.24
CA LEU A 65 -8.45 -7.06 -7.16
C LEU A 65 -8.83 -8.56 -7.17
N GLU A 66 -10.13 -8.87 -7.28
CA GLU A 66 -10.60 -10.25 -7.34
C GLU A 66 -10.09 -10.96 -8.60
N ALA A 67 -10.12 -10.27 -9.74
CA ALA A 67 -9.67 -10.81 -11.01
C ALA A 67 -8.17 -11.15 -10.99
N MET A 68 -7.31 -10.26 -10.45
CA MET A 68 -5.88 -10.53 -10.28
C MET A 68 -5.61 -11.71 -9.33
N LYS A 69 -6.31 -11.80 -8.21
CA LYS A 69 -6.18 -12.91 -7.26
C LYS A 69 -6.58 -14.25 -7.90
N SER A 70 -7.68 -14.27 -8.65
CA SER A 70 -8.19 -15.47 -9.32
C SER A 70 -7.22 -16.01 -10.38
N GLN A 71 -6.41 -15.14 -10.97
CA GLN A 71 -5.41 -15.48 -11.98
C GLN A 71 -4.01 -15.75 -11.40
N GLY A 72 -3.86 -15.69 -10.07
CA GLY A 72 -2.60 -15.97 -9.40
C GLY A 72 -1.62 -14.81 -9.37
N HIS A 73 -2.04 -13.60 -9.75
CA HIS A 73 -1.23 -12.36 -9.72
C HIS A 73 -1.31 -11.64 -8.36
N ALA A 74 -1.52 -12.39 -7.28
CA ALA A 74 -1.61 -11.84 -5.93
C ALA A 74 -0.27 -11.30 -5.41
N ASP A 75 0.84 -11.74 -6.02
CA ASP A 75 2.21 -11.29 -5.79
C ASP A 75 2.47 -9.84 -6.24
N LEU A 76 1.65 -9.31 -7.15
CA LEU A 76 1.76 -7.95 -7.67
C LEU A 76 0.94 -6.92 -6.87
N LEU A 77 0.22 -7.37 -5.84
CA LEU A 77 -0.60 -6.51 -5.00
C LEU A 77 0.27 -5.84 -3.92
N PRO A 78 0.05 -4.56 -3.60
CA PRO A 78 0.76 -3.91 -2.51
C PRO A 78 0.40 -4.62 -1.19
N THR A 79 1.41 -5.14 -0.50
CA THR A 79 1.27 -5.76 0.83
C THR A 79 1.28 -4.73 1.94
N ASP A 80 1.87 -3.56 1.70
CA ASP A 80 2.08 -2.50 2.68
C ASP A 80 1.54 -1.17 2.16
N ARG A 81 1.06 -0.32 3.08
CA ARG A 81 0.62 1.03 2.77
C ARG A 81 1.83 1.85 2.37
N SER A 82 2.12 1.89 1.07
CA SER A 82 3.14 2.75 0.46
C SER A 82 2.86 4.20 0.85
N GLY A 83 3.51 4.62 1.93
CA GLY A 83 3.17 5.80 2.73
C GLY A 83 3.99 5.89 4.01
N ASP A 84 4.52 4.77 4.52
CA ASP A 84 5.56 4.78 5.55
C ASP A 84 6.96 4.89 4.93
N ASN A 85 7.24 6.01 4.25
CA ASN A 85 8.60 6.47 4.10
C ASN A 85 9.01 7.12 5.43
N GLY A 86 9.32 6.26 6.40
CA GLY A 86 9.87 6.65 7.69
C GLY A 86 11.27 7.22 7.49
N ASP A 87 11.32 8.52 7.20
CA ASP A 87 12.44 9.43 7.45
C ASP A 87 12.80 9.46 8.95
N LEU A 88 13.24 8.32 9.49
CA LEU A 88 14.01 8.21 10.73
C LEU A 88 15.44 7.84 10.32
N GLN A 89 16.14 8.74 9.63
CA GLN A 89 16.95 9.78 10.27
C GLN A 89 17.88 9.19 11.34
N ASP A 90 19.04 8.71 10.88
CA ASP A 90 20.34 9.25 11.26
C ASP A 90 20.38 10.03 12.59
N ALA A 91 20.31 9.33 13.73
CA ALA A 91 20.49 9.94 15.05
C ALA A 91 20.89 8.93 16.15
N SER A 92 21.83 8.02 15.88
CA SER A 92 22.46 7.25 16.98
C SER A 92 23.81 6.64 16.61
N ARG A 93 24.69 7.43 15.99
CA ARG A 93 26.13 7.10 15.93
C ARG A 93 27.00 8.34 16.11
N THR A 94 26.78 9.05 17.20
CA THR A 94 27.81 9.91 17.79
C THR A 94 28.26 9.25 19.08
N ASP A 95 29.41 8.60 18.98
CA ASP A 95 30.25 8.14 20.07
C ASP A 95 30.80 9.38 20.80
N PRO A 96 30.45 9.67 22.06
CA PRO A 96 31.18 10.63 22.84
C PRO A 96 32.32 9.91 23.54
N THR A 97 33.48 9.97 22.88
CA THR A 97 34.81 9.85 23.48
C THR A 97 34.82 10.46 24.88
N VAL A 98 35.20 9.61 25.83
CA VAL A 98 35.50 9.97 27.23
C VAL A 98 36.68 10.93 27.25
N GLU A 99 36.44 12.22 27.53
CA GLU A 99 37.48 13.15 27.99
C GLU A 99 36.96 14.06 29.12
N THR A 100 37.35 13.70 30.34
CA THR A 100 38.09 14.52 31.32
C THR A 100 37.63 15.97 31.58
N ARG A 101 37.15 16.25 32.81
CA ARG A 101 37.90 17.02 33.87
C ARG A 101 36.98 17.78 34.83
N SER A 102 37.09 17.39 36.11
CA SER A 102 37.09 18.17 37.35
C SER A 102 36.44 19.56 37.42
N ALA A 103 35.47 19.72 38.32
CA ALA A 103 35.57 20.57 39.52
C ALA A 103 34.35 20.33 40.42
N ASP A 104 34.61 20.07 41.72
CA ASP A 104 34.03 20.70 42.92
C ASP A 104 32.56 21.20 42.80
N HIS A 105 31.62 20.94 43.72
CA HIS A 105 31.59 21.38 45.11
C HIS A 105 30.62 20.49 45.95
N LEU A 106 30.89 20.46 47.26
CA LEU A 106 30.41 19.57 48.33
C LEU A 106 28.96 19.84 48.86
N PRO A 107 28.44 19.02 49.83
CA PRO A 107 27.03 18.60 49.95
C PRO A 107 26.29 19.19 51.18
N SER A 108 24.99 18.92 51.31
CA SER A 108 24.30 18.93 52.62
C SER A 108 23.06 18.01 52.62
N THR A 109 23.05 17.05 53.55
CA THR A 109 21.95 16.16 53.98
C THR A 109 20.96 16.91 54.92
N PRO A 110 20.09 16.25 55.72
CA PRO A 110 18.79 15.64 55.39
C PRO A 110 17.63 16.20 56.27
N ARG A 111 16.35 15.89 56.01
CA ARG A 111 15.29 16.03 57.05
C ARG A 111 14.32 14.86 57.06
N ASN A 112 14.29 14.22 58.22
CA ASN A 112 13.63 12.98 58.60
C ASN A 112 12.27 13.26 59.31
N SER A 113 11.41 12.25 59.28
CA SER A 113 10.47 11.77 60.33
C SER A 113 9.20 12.54 60.72
N ARG A 114 8.03 11.91 60.47
CA ARG A 114 6.93 11.55 61.41
C ARG A 114 5.78 10.94 60.59
N SER A 115 5.44 9.65 60.62
CA SER A 115 4.97 8.76 61.69
C SER A 115 3.63 9.17 62.33
N ASP A 116 2.70 8.21 62.29
CA ASP A 116 1.59 7.97 63.24
C ASP A 116 0.32 8.81 63.01
N ASP A 117 -0.92 8.34 63.12
CA ASP A 117 -1.56 7.04 63.39
C ASP A 117 -3.09 7.30 63.32
N ALA A 118 -3.88 6.23 63.29
CA ALA A 118 -5.20 6.14 63.94
C ALA A 118 -6.46 6.84 63.37
N THR A 119 -7.32 5.99 62.76
CA THR A 119 -8.65 5.60 63.31
C THR A 119 -9.94 6.31 62.87
N SER A 120 -10.87 5.47 62.37
CA SER A 120 -12.36 5.46 62.45
C SER A 120 -13.17 6.73 62.21
N GLN A 121 -14.16 6.62 61.31
CA GLN A 121 -15.58 6.32 61.62
C GLN A 121 -16.34 6.21 60.28
N ARG A 122 -17.00 5.10 59.92
CA ARG A 122 -18.35 4.66 60.37
C ARG A 122 -19.38 5.79 60.36
N GLN A 123 -20.15 5.93 59.29
CA GLN A 123 -21.53 5.43 59.10
C GLN A 123 -22.12 6.02 57.83
#